data_AF-A0AAW7DD96-F1
#
_entry.id   AF-A0AAW7DD96-F1
#
_cell.length_a   1.000
_cell.length_b   1.000
_cell.length_c   1.000
_cell.angle_alpha   90.00
_cell.angle_beta   90.00
_cell.angle_gamma   90.00
#
_symmetry.space_group_name_H-M   'P 1'
#
loop_
_entity.id
_entity.type
_entity.pdbx_description
1 polymer ?
#
loop_
_entity_poly.entity_id
_entity_poly.type
_entity_poly.pdbx_seq_one_letter_code
_entity_poly.pdbx_strand_id
1 'polypeptide(L)'
;MKQNLVTIAFYNVENFYSKSSDESFLPSNFIKWKDNRYDTKVKKIAFCISKIGKLETNELPCLVGLAEVENEEVLQDLIQNDFLKDGDYKTLLYKSLDERKINVGLIYRQQFFEVIESEPIRFIFKDQYDTKSYTRDILYVKGNLIGEIIHIFIVHLPSKIDKEVNQLKRQHILKTIRKRINDLLTENYSAKIVVMGDFNDSPTNSDLIDELDTRSKQEEISRKELFNPMVSLQSYKRGSMIFKKQWMLFDQQLFSQGFLTSQSNLEYIKTAIFDANFLKNSGGKSSGLPFRTFVGGKYFGGYSDHFPVYTILKY
;
A
#
# COMPACT_ATOMS: atom_id res chain seq x y z
N MET A 1 8.39 -29.56 9.40
CA MET A 1 7.75 -29.36 8.09
C MET A 1 7.88 -27.88 7.75
N LYS A 2 8.45 -27.52 6.59
CA LYS A 2 8.43 -26.11 6.13
C LYS A 2 6.95 -25.72 6.02
N GLN A 3 6.52 -24.68 6.72
CA GLN A 3 5.19 -24.14 6.51
C GLN A 3 5.23 -23.37 5.18
N ASN A 4 4.34 -23.72 4.27
CA ASN A 4 4.12 -23.00 3.02
C ASN A 4 3.45 -21.66 3.33
N LEU A 5 4.24 -20.67 3.72
CA LEU A 5 3.76 -19.33 4.03
C LEU A 5 4.39 -18.31 3.09
N VAL A 6 3.58 -17.36 2.63
CA VAL A 6 4.05 -16.18 1.89
C VAL A 6 3.57 -14.89 2.54
N THR A 7 4.26 -13.81 2.22
CA THR A 7 3.92 -12.47 2.72
C THR A 7 3.53 -11.56 1.57
N ILE A 8 2.37 -10.92 1.69
CA ILE A 8 1.97 -9.79 0.87
C ILE A 8 2.02 -8.51 1.72
N ALA A 9 2.59 -7.44 1.20
CA ALA A 9 2.80 -6.20 1.95
C ALA A 9 2.31 -4.97 1.20
N PHE A 10 2.04 -3.90 1.93
CA PHE A 10 1.86 -2.55 1.39
C PHE A 10 2.72 -1.56 2.17
N TYR A 11 3.34 -0.62 1.45
CA TYR A 11 4.15 0.43 2.06
C TYR A 11 4.06 1.77 1.31
N ASN A 12 3.53 2.80 1.97
CA ASN A 12 3.73 4.19 1.53
C ASN A 12 5.18 4.61 1.84
N VAL A 13 5.95 4.91 0.80
CA VAL A 13 7.39 5.16 0.90
C VAL A 13 7.78 6.64 0.99
N GLU A 14 6.84 7.54 1.28
CA GLU A 14 7.06 8.98 1.52
C GLU A 14 7.89 9.64 0.40
N ASN A 15 7.21 10.10 -0.65
CA ASN A 15 7.78 10.92 -1.72
C ASN A 15 9.07 10.34 -2.32
N PHE A 16 9.02 9.09 -2.77
CA PHE A 16 10.17 8.42 -3.32
C PHE A 16 10.39 8.81 -4.79
N TYR A 17 10.98 9.99 -4.94
CA TYR A 17 11.40 10.57 -6.20
C TYR A 17 12.71 9.96 -6.72
N SER A 18 12.85 9.84 -8.04
CA SER A 18 14.05 9.43 -8.76
C SER A 18 15.20 10.44 -8.58
N LYS A 19 16.42 10.05 -8.99
CA LYS A 19 17.55 10.98 -9.01
C LYS A 19 17.37 12.07 -10.07
N SER A 20 16.68 11.74 -11.17
CA SER A 20 16.47 12.61 -12.33
C SER A 20 15.13 13.36 -12.32
N SER A 21 14.42 13.43 -11.19
CA SER A 21 13.16 14.17 -11.09
C SER A 21 13.34 15.64 -11.47
N ASP A 22 12.36 16.19 -12.20
CA ASP A 22 12.26 17.62 -12.44
C ASP A 22 11.75 18.34 -11.18
N GLU A 23 12.39 19.46 -10.86
CA GLU A 23 12.14 20.25 -9.66
C GLU A 23 10.78 20.96 -9.70
N SER A 24 10.23 21.17 -10.90
CA SER A 24 8.99 21.93 -11.10
C SER A 24 7.75 21.34 -10.42
N PHE A 25 7.73 20.03 -10.16
CA PHE A 25 6.61 19.31 -9.55
C PHE A 25 6.87 18.84 -8.12
N LEU A 26 8.07 19.08 -7.58
CA LEU A 26 8.38 18.71 -6.22
C LEU A 26 7.57 19.60 -5.26
N PRO A 27 7.01 19.04 -4.17
CA PRO A 27 6.38 19.85 -3.13
C PRO A 27 7.31 20.98 -2.70
N SER A 28 6.78 22.18 -2.40
CA SER A 28 7.61 23.36 -2.08
C SER A 28 8.53 23.17 -0.87
N ASN A 29 8.22 22.21 0.00
CA ASN A 29 9.03 21.80 1.13
C ASN A 29 9.99 20.63 0.81
N PHE A 30 9.94 20.04 -0.37
CA PHE A 30 10.85 18.97 -0.75
C PHE A 30 12.19 19.55 -1.20
N ILE A 31 13.28 19.04 -0.62
CA ILE A 31 14.63 19.39 -1.03
C ILE A 31 15.12 18.27 -1.94
N LYS A 32 15.60 18.62 -3.14
CA LYS A 32 16.27 17.70 -4.08
C LYS A 32 17.19 16.74 -3.33
N TRP A 33 17.28 15.50 -3.83
CA TRP A 33 18.34 14.60 -3.41
C TRP A 33 19.69 15.29 -3.62
N LYS A 34 20.34 15.67 -2.52
CA LYS A 34 21.74 16.09 -2.49
C LYS A 34 22.57 14.89 -2.06
N ASP A 35 23.80 14.76 -2.56
CA ASP A 35 24.74 13.72 -2.15
C ASP A 35 24.13 12.29 -2.27
N ASN A 36 24.54 11.36 -1.41
CA ASN A 36 24.09 9.96 -1.37
C ASN A 36 22.69 9.76 -0.72
N ARG A 37 21.85 10.80 -0.63
CA ARG A 37 20.55 10.71 0.07
C ARG A 37 19.56 9.77 -0.64
N TYR A 38 19.55 9.77 -1.96
CA TYR A 38 18.74 8.84 -2.75
C TYR A 38 19.18 7.40 -2.49
N ASP A 39 20.47 7.11 -2.60
CA ASP A 39 20.99 5.74 -2.37
C ASP A 39 20.72 5.28 -0.93
N THR A 40 20.79 6.21 0.02
CA THR A 40 20.40 5.94 1.41
C THR A 40 18.91 5.60 1.51
N LYS A 41 18.03 6.33 0.81
CA LYS A 41 16.59 6.06 0.76
C LYS A 41 16.33 4.68 0.15
N VAL A 42 16.89 4.38 -1.04
CA VAL A 42 16.82 3.06 -1.69
C VAL A 42 17.23 1.95 -0.73
N LYS A 43 18.43 2.06 -0.14
CA LYS A 43 18.96 1.05 0.79
C LYS A 43 18.05 0.86 2.00
N LYS A 44 17.48 1.93 2.55
CA LYS A 44 16.58 1.87 3.71
C LYS A 44 15.25 1.21 3.38
N ILE A 45 14.61 1.59 2.27
CA ILE A 45 13.35 0.98 1.84
C ILE A 45 13.58 -0.50 1.50
N ALA A 46 14.65 -0.83 0.75
CA ALA A 46 15.01 -2.22 0.43
C ALA A 46 15.26 -3.05 1.70
N PHE A 47 16.04 -2.51 2.64
CA PHE A 47 16.26 -3.15 3.94
C PHE A 47 14.95 -3.39 4.68
N CYS A 48 14.08 -2.39 4.77
CA CYS A 48 12.78 -2.51 5.42
C CYS A 48 11.96 -3.66 4.80
N ILE A 49 11.78 -3.65 3.48
CA ILE A 49 11.03 -4.68 2.74
C ILE A 49 11.61 -6.07 3.00
N SER A 50 12.94 -6.21 3.04
CA SER A 50 13.60 -7.50 3.30
C SER A 50 13.31 -8.11 4.68
N LYS A 51 12.77 -7.30 5.61
CA LYS A 51 12.44 -7.73 6.98
C LYS A 51 10.95 -7.95 7.21
N ILE A 52 10.08 -7.48 6.30
CA ILE A 52 8.63 -7.65 6.42
C ILE A 52 8.28 -9.14 6.31
N GLY A 53 7.55 -9.68 7.27
CA GLY A 53 7.12 -11.10 7.30
C GLY A 53 8.25 -12.13 7.46
N LYS A 54 9.50 -11.69 7.60
CA LYS A 54 10.68 -12.58 7.63
C LYS A 54 10.68 -13.52 8.84
N LEU A 55 10.10 -13.10 9.97
CA LEU A 55 10.02 -13.93 11.18
C LEU A 55 9.04 -15.09 10.99
N GLU A 56 8.00 -14.89 10.19
CA GLU A 56 6.94 -15.87 9.94
C GLU A 56 7.28 -16.82 8.81
N THR A 57 7.80 -16.30 7.69
CA THR A 57 7.97 -17.07 6.45
C THR A 57 9.42 -17.51 6.22
N ASN A 58 10.38 -16.85 6.88
CA ASN A 58 11.79 -16.91 6.55
C ASN A 58 12.09 -16.57 5.07
N GLU A 59 11.20 -15.85 4.40
CA GLU A 59 11.29 -15.47 2.99
C GLU A 59 11.18 -13.95 2.82
N LEU A 60 11.54 -13.44 1.64
CA LEU A 60 11.19 -12.09 1.22
C LEU A 60 9.70 -12.04 0.81
N PRO A 61 9.00 -10.91 0.99
CA PRO A 61 7.60 -10.78 0.57
C PRO A 61 7.40 -11.14 -0.91
N CYS A 62 6.41 -11.97 -1.24
CA CYS A 62 6.14 -12.32 -2.62
C CYS A 62 5.56 -11.15 -3.42
N LEU A 63 4.84 -10.24 -2.75
CA LEU A 63 4.20 -9.05 -3.32
C LEU A 63 4.35 -7.87 -2.38
N VAL A 64 4.71 -6.70 -2.90
CA VAL A 64 4.72 -5.44 -2.16
C VAL A 64 4.08 -4.35 -2.99
N GLY A 65 2.88 -3.91 -2.57
CA GLY A 65 2.28 -2.68 -3.07
C GLY A 65 2.99 -1.46 -2.48
N LEU A 66 3.24 -0.47 -3.32
CA LEU A 66 3.96 0.74 -2.94
C LEU A 66 3.11 1.97 -3.30
N ALA A 67 3.17 2.99 -2.45
CA ALA A 67 2.60 4.30 -2.74
C ALA A 67 3.63 5.40 -2.55
N GLU A 68 3.41 6.53 -3.23
CA GLU A 68 4.34 7.64 -3.29
C GLU A 68 5.65 7.34 -4.04
N VAL A 69 5.57 6.51 -5.09
CA VAL A 69 6.70 6.21 -5.99
C VAL A 69 6.61 7.06 -7.25
N GLU A 70 7.66 7.78 -7.63
CA GLU A 70 7.59 8.62 -8.82
C GLU A 70 7.47 7.82 -10.12
N ASN A 71 8.35 6.85 -10.35
CA ASN A 71 8.47 6.22 -11.66
C ASN A 71 9.12 4.83 -11.57
N GLU A 72 9.23 4.20 -12.74
CA GLU A 72 9.79 2.85 -12.90
C GLU A 72 11.27 2.77 -12.48
N GLU A 73 12.07 3.81 -12.71
CA GLU A 73 13.49 3.87 -12.29
C GLU A 73 13.63 3.67 -10.79
N VAL A 74 12.77 4.31 -9.98
CA VAL A 74 12.77 4.14 -8.52
C VAL A 74 12.49 2.69 -8.12
N LEU A 75 11.57 2.01 -8.80
CA LEU A 75 11.29 0.60 -8.53
C LEU A 75 12.45 -0.31 -8.96
N GLN A 76 13.08 -0.03 -10.10
CA GLN A 76 14.26 -0.77 -10.56
C GLN A 76 15.42 -0.64 -9.57
N ASP A 77 15.78 0.58 -9.18
CA ASP A 77 16.84 0.83 -8.20
C ASP A 77 16.55 0.15 -6.86
N LEU A 78 15.27 0.10 -6.47
CA LEU A 78 14.83 -0.61 -5.27
C LEU A 78 15.06 -2.12 -5.35
N ILE A 79 14.63 -2.77 -6.43
CA ILE A 79 14.75 -4.23 -6.56
C ILE A 79 16.17 -4.70 -6.84
N GLN A 80 17.02 -3.86 -7.44
CA GLN A 80 18.43 -4.15 -7.69
C GLN A 80 19.33 -3.95 -6.45
N ASN A 81 18.78 -3.41 -5.36
CA ASN A 81 19.52 -3.25 -4.12
C ASN A 81 19.91 -4.61 -3.50
N ASP A 82 21.08 -4.69 -2.84
CA ASP A 82 21.61 -5.91 -2.22
C ASP A 82 20.63 -6.65 -1.29
N PHE A 83 19.69 -5.93 -0.66
CA PHE A 83 18.70 -6.57 0.21
C PHE A 83 17.56 -7.29 -0.52
N LEU A 84 17.34 -6.99 -1.82
CA LEU A 84 16.21 -7.50 -2.60
C LEU A 84 16.61 -8.19 -3.91
N LYS A 85 17.82 -7.95 -4.43
CA LYS A 85 18.27 -8.45 -5.75
C LYS A 85 18.18 -9.98 -5.90
N ASP A 86 18.43 -10.72 -4.82
CA ASP A 86 18.34 -12.19 -4.82
C ASP A 86 16.89 -12.71 -4.77
N GLY A 87 15.91 -11.81 -4.60
CA GLY A 87 14.49 -12.13 -4.57
C GLY A 87 13.83 -12.31 -5.94
N ASP A 88 14.54 -11.97 -7.02
CA ASP A 88 14.07 -12.00 -8.42
C ASP A 88 12.72 -11.27 -8.60
N TYR A 89 12.72 -10.00 -8.22
CA TYR A 89 11.54 -9.15 -8.32
C TYR A 89 11.37 -8.60 -9.74
N LYS A 90 10.12 -8.53 -10.19
CA LYS A 90 9.66 -7.65 -11.24
C LYS A 90 8.85 -6.50 -10.66
N THR A 91 8.65 -5.50 -11.49
CA THR A 91 7.99 -4.24 -11.16
C THR A 91 6.77 -4.04 -12.07
N LEU A 92 5.83 -3.23 -11.60
CA LEU A 92 4.68 -2.79 -12.38
C LEU A 92 4.23 -1.43 -11.86
N LEU A 93 4.23 -0.43 -12.74
CA LEU A 93 3.81 0.93 -12.42
C LEU A 93 3.24 1.62 -13.67
N TYR A 94 2.16 2.37 -13.48
CA TYR A 94 1.64 3.30 -14.49
C TYR A 94 1.76 4.73 -13.98
N LYS A 95 2.23 5.64 -14.83
CA LYS A 95 2.26 7.07 -14.52
C LYS A 95 0.82 7.62 -14.52
N SER A 96 0.38 8.13 -13.38
CA SER A 96 -0.89 8.80 -13.19
C SER A 96 -0.81 10.28 -13.60
N LEU A 97 -1.96 10.95 -13.57
CA LEU A 97 -2.06 12.39 -13.81
C LEU A 97 -1.79 13.24 -12.57
N ASP A 98 -1.38 12.61 -11.46
CA ASP A 98 -1.09 13.31 -10.21
C ASP A 98 -0.04 14.41 -10.41
N GLU A 99 -0.34 15.58 -9.86
CA GLU A 99 0.47 16.79 -10.04
C GLU A 99 1.83 16.67 -9.33
N ARG A 100 1.91 15.90 -8.24
CA ARG A 100 3.16 15.59 -7.53
C ARG A 100 3.95 14.47 -8.20
N LYS A 101 3.46 13.91 -9.32
CA LYS A 101 4.07 12.82 -10.10
C LYS A 101 4.33 11.54 -9.32
N ILE A 102 3.65 11.35 -8.20
CA ILE A 102 3.74 10.14 -7.41
C ILE A 102 2.62 9.17 -7.76
N ASN A 103 2.97 7.89 -7.77
CA ASN A 103 2.14 6.81 -8.25
C ASN A 103 2.05 5.68 -7.21
N VAL A 104 1.13 4.77 -7.47
CA VAL A 104 1.13 3.45 -6.87
C VAL A 104 1.89 2.48 -7.79
N GLY A 105 2.57 1.52 -7.19
CA GLY A 105 3.32 0.49 -7.91
C GLY A 105 3.26 -0.85 -7.20
N LEU A 106 3.69 -1.88 -7.90
CA LEU A 106 3.83 -3.24 -7.38
C LEU A 106 5.24 -3.74 -7.67
N ILE A 107 5.90 -4.32 -6.68
CA ILE A 107 7.02 -5.23 -6.91
C ILE A 107 6.59 -6.64 -6.52
N TYR A 108 6.98 -7.63 -7.32
CA TYR A 108 6.55 -9.02 -7.14
C TYR A 108 7.65 -10.01 -7.49
N ARG A 109 7.78 -11.09 -6.70
CA ARG A 109 8.75 -12.15 -6.95
C ARG A 109 8.23 -13.09 -8.02
N GLN A 110 8.97 -13.23 -9.12
CA GLN A 110 8.51 -14.00 -10.29
C GLN A 110 8.24 -15.47 -10.01
N GLN A 111 9.01 -16.07 -9.09
CA GLN A 111 8.85 -17.46 -8.69
C GLN A 111 7.50 -17.74 -7.98
N PHE A 112 6.83 -16.72 -7.45
CA PHE A 112 5.56 -16.86 -6.73
C PHE A 112 4.40 -16.26 -7.49
N PHE A 113 4.63 -15.18 -8.25
CA PHE A 113 3.58 -14.41 -8.88
C PHE A 113 3.86 -14.09 -10.34
N GLU A 114 2.85 -14.32 -11.17
CA GLU A 114 2.82 -13.95 -12.59
C GLU A 114 1.67 -12.98 -12.85
N VAL A 115 1.96 -11.83 -13.47
CA VAL A 115 0.95 -10.88 -13.91
C VAL A 115 0.27 -11.43 -15.17
N ILE A 116 -1.04 -11.56 -15.14
CA ILE A 116 -1.86 -11.97 -16.30
C ILE A 116 -2.41 -10.73 -17.01
N GLU A 117 -2.93 -9.79 -16.24
CA GLU A 117 -3.53 -8.55 -16.74
C GLU A 117 -3.34 -7.44 -15.71
N SER A 118 -3.12 -6.22 -16.18
CA SER A 118 -3.06 -5.04 -15.31
C SER A 118 -3.52 -3.80 -16.03
N GLU A 119 -4.12 -2.87 -15.28
CA GLU A 119 -4.54 -1.58 -15.80
C GLU A 119 -4.50 -0.49 -14.72
N PRO A 120 -4.28 0.78 -15.11
CA PRO A 120 -4.57 1.92 -14.25
C PRO A 120 -6.06 2.29 -14.32
N ILE A 121 -6.75 2.30 -13.18
CA ILE A 121 -8.09 2.88 -13.07
C ILE A 121 -7.93 4.38 -12.78
N ARG A 122 -8.18 5.19 -13.80
CA ARG A 122 -7.93 6.64 -13.80
C ARG A 122 -9.16 7.45 -13.45
N PHE A 123 -8.95 8.49 -12.65
CA PHE A 123 -9.99 9.44 -12.26
C PHE A 123 -9.63 10.85 -12.72
N ILE A 124 -10.61 11.56 -13.27
CA ILE A 124 -10.51 12.99 -13.59
C ILE A 124 -11.68 13.66 -12.89
N PHE A 125 -11.38 14.42 -11.84
CA PHE A 125 -12.38 15.22 -11.16
C PHE A 125 -12.46 16.61 -11.77
N LYS A 126 -13.62 17.24 -11.65
CA LYS A 126 -13.85 18.62 -12.05
C LYS A 126 -14.43 19.37 -10.87
N ASP A 127 -13.96 20.58 -10.62
CA ASP A 127 -14.58 21.47 -9.63
C ASP A 127 -15.81 22.18 -10.23
N GLN A 128 -16.43 23.05 -9.43
CA GLN A 128 -17.60 23.83 -9.82
C GLN A 128 -17.36 24.82 -10.98
N TYR A 129 -16.10 25.05 -11.36
CA TYR A 129 -15.67 25.94 -12.44
C TYR A 129 -15.15 25.16 -13.66
N ASP A 130 -15.42 23.84 -13.74
CA ASP A 130 -14.90 22.92 -14.75
C ASP A 130 -13.36 22.77 -14.76
N THR A 131 -12.68 23.23 -13.71
CA THR A 131 -11.24 23.06 -13.56
C THR A 131 -10.95 21.61 -13.21
N LYS A 132 -10.10 20.97 -14.00
CA LYS A 132 -9.70 19.58 -13.77
C LYS A 132 -8.83 19.48 -12.53
N SER A 133 -9.18 18.55 -11.64
CA SER A 133 -8.37 18.14 -10.51
C SER A 133 -8.01 16.67 -10.68
N TYR A 134 -6.72 16.39 -10.76
CA TYR A 134 -6.21 15.05 -10.95
C TYR A 134 -5.92 14.38 -9.62
N THR A 135 -6.05 13.06 -9.58
CA THR A 135 -5.65 12.24 -8.44
C THR A 135 -4.78 11.08 -8.93
N ARG A 136 -4.16 10.39 -7.97
CA ARG A 136 -3.48 9.13 -8.24
C ARG A 136 -4.47 8.12 -8.82
N ASP A 137 -3.98 7.34 -9.78
CA ASP A 137 -4.72 6.19 -10.32
C ASP A 137 -4.72 5.05 -9.29
N ILE A 138 -5.67 4.11 -9.43
CA ILE A 138 -5.58 2.81 -8.76
C ILE A 138 -4.85 1.85 -9.70
N LEU A 139 -3.92 1.06 -9.18
CA LEU A 139 -3.34 -0.05 -9.93
C LEU A 139 -4.18 -1.30 -9.69
N TYR A 140 -4.86 -1.79 -10.74
CA TYR A 140 -5.50 -3.10 -10.74
C TYR A 140 -4.59 -4.14 -11.40
N VAL A 141 -4.48 -5.31 -10.77
CA VAL A 141 -3.68 -6.44 -11.27
C VAL A 141 -4.46 -7.73 -11.07
N LYS A 142 -4.62 -8.51 -12.14
CA LYS A 142 -4.99 -9.92 -12.09
C LYS A 142 -3.73 -10.73 -12.30
N GLY A 143 -3.46 -11.70 -11.43
CA GLY A 143 -2.30 -12.56 -11.58
C GLY A 143 -2.46 -13.91 -10.92
N ASN A 144 -1.51 -14.79 -11.21
CA ASN A 144 -1.41 -16.12 -10.64
C ASN A 144 -0.42 -16.10 -9.48
N LEU A 145 -0.91 -16.24 -8.25
CA LEU A 145 -0.10 -16.41 -7.04
C LEU A 145 -0.10 -17.89 -6.65
N ILE A 146 1.00 -18.59 -6.90
CA ILE A 146 1.21 -19.98 -6.49
C ILE A 146 0.07 -20.91 -6.96
N GLY A 147 -0.31 -20.79 -8.22
CA GLY A 147 -1.36 -21.60 -8.85
C GLY A 147 -2.77 -21.02 -8.71
N GLU A 148 -2.97 -19.96 -7.95
CA GLU A 148 -4.28 -19.37 -7.66
C GLU A 148 -4.44 -17.98 -8.29
N ILE A 149 -5.57 -17.76 -8.96
CA ILE A 149 -5.90 -16.45 -9.52
C ILE A 149 -6.30 -15.50 -8.40
N ILE A 150 -5.59 -14.37 -8.32
CA ILE A 150 -5.89 -13.28 -7.40
C ILE A 150 -6.08 -11.95 -8.15
N HIS A 151 -6.88 -11.08 -7.56
CA HIS A 151 -7.12 -9.71 -8.02
C HIS A 151 -6.62 -8.75 -6.95
N ILE A 152 -5.78 -7.80 -7.36
CA ILE A 152 -5.12 -6.85 -6.46
C ILE A 152 -5.53 -5.44 -6.89
N PHE A 153 -5.98 -4.65 -5.93
CA PHE A 153 -6.18 -3.21 -6.08
C PHE A 153 -5.21 -2.48 -5.15
N ILE A 154 -4.33 -1.64 -5.70
CA ILE A 154 -3.39 -0.83 -4.91
C ILE A 154 -3.84 0.63 -4.95
N VAL A 155 -4.14 1.19 -3.78
CA VAL A 155 -4.72 2.53 -3.65
C VAL A 155 -3.81 3.50 -2.90
N HIS A 156 -3.88 4.77 -3.28
CA HIS A 156 -3.39 5.89 -2.48
C HIS A 156 -4.40 7.04 -2.56
N LEU A 157 -5.35 7.05 -1.65
CA LEU A 157 -6.54 7.88 -1.73
C LEU A 157 -6.25 9.37 -1.43
N PRO A 158 -7.07 10.32 -1.91
CA PRO A 158 -6.93 11.74 -1.61
C PRO A 158 -6.85 12.05 -0.11
N SER A 159 -5.94 12.96 0.27
CA SER A 159 -5.61 13.26 1.65
C SER A 159 -6.74 13.94 2.44
N LYS A 160 -6.63 13.97 3.77
CA LYS A 160 -7.59 14.64 4.66
C LYS A 160 -7.42 16.17 4.79
N ILE A 161 -6.56 16.81 3.99
CA ILE A 161 -6.28 18.26 4.11
C ILE A 161 -7.51 19.08 3.69
N ASP A 162 -8.06 18.82 2.51
CA ASP A 162 -9.29 19.46 1.99
C ASP A 162 -10.50 18.58 2.25
N LYS A 163 -10.92 18.51 3.52
CA LYS A 163 -11.83 17.47 4.04
C LYS A 163 -13.04 17.18 3.14
N GLU A 164 -13.82 18.20 2.79
CA GLU A 164 -15.08 18.02 2.06
C GLU A 164 -14.84 17.55 0.61
N VAL A 165 -14.02 18.28 -0.15
CA VAL A 165 -13.71 17.94 -1.54
C VAL A 165 -13.05 16.57 -1.65
N ASN A 166 -12.06 16.29 -0.81
CA ASN A 166 -11.34 15.02 -0.87
C ASN A 166 -12.18 13.86 -0.32
N GLN A 167 -13.13 14.08 0.58
CA GLN A 167 -14.06 13.04 1.02
C GLN A 167 -14.94 12.57 -0.14
N LEU A 168 -15.53 13.48 -0.92
CA LEU A 168 -16.33 13.13 -2.09
C LEU A 168 -15.50 12.37 -3.14
N LYS A 169 -14.25 12.79 -3.36
CA LYS A 169 -13.33 12.06 -4.24
C LYS A 169 -13.05 10.65 -3.72
N ARG A 170 -12.79 10.49 -2.42
CA ARG A 170 -12.59 9.17 -1.79
C ARG A 170 -13.81 8.27 -1.98
N GLN A 171 -15.01 8.75 -1.65
CA GLN A 171 -16.25 8.00 -1.83
C GLN A 171 -16.45 7.56 -3.30
N HIS A 172 -16.22 8.46 -4.26
CA HIS A 172 -16.33 8.13 -5.68
C HIS A 172 -15.33 7.04 -6.12
N ILE A 173 -14.08 7.13 -5.66
CA ILE A 173 -13.05 6.12 -5.93
C ILE A 173 -13.45 4.77 -5.32
N LEU A 174 -13.90 4.75 -4.06
CA LEU A 174 -14.34 3.55 -3.37
C LEU A 174 -15.55 2.89 -4.06
N LYS A 175 -16.54 3.67 -4.50
CA LYS A 175 -17.68 3.17 -5.32
C LYS A 175 -17.22 2.49 -6.61
N THR A 176 -16.25 3.09 -7.31
CA THR A 176 -15.71 2.51 -8.54
C THR A 176 -14.99 1.19 -8.26
N ILE A 177 -14.18 1.12 -7.20
CA ILE A 177 -13.55 -0.13 -6.76
C ILE A 177 -14.63 -1.17 -6.43
N ARG A 178 -15.62 -0.81 -5.61
CA ARG A 178 -16.70 -1.70 -5.20
C ARG A 178 -17.46 -2.28 -6.38
N LYS A 179 -17.75 -1.47 -7.39
CA LYS A 179 -18.38 -1.92 -8.63
C LYS A 179 -17.52 -2.99 -9.33
N ARG A 180 -16.22 -2.73 -9.52
CA ARG A 180 -15.29 -3.70 -10.14
C ARG A 180 -15.22 -5.00 -9.33
N ILE A 181 -15.18 -4.92 -8.00
CA ILE A 181 -15.19 -6.10 -7.12
C ILE A 181 -16.52 -6.87 -7.25
N ASN A 182 -17.65 -6.17 -7.35
CA ASN A 182 -18.96 -6.81 -7.56
C ASN A 182 -19.04 -7.55 -8.90
N ASP A 183 -18.47 -7.00 -9.97
CA ASP A 183 -18.41 -7.65 -11.27
C ASP A 183 -17.58 -8.96 -11.15
N LEU A 184 -16.38 -8.88 -10.56
CA LEU A 184 -15.51 -10.05 -10.32
C LEU A 184 -16.19 -11.13 -9.46
N LEU A 185 -16.86 -10.74 -8.38
CA LEU A 185 -17.57 -11.68 -7.50
C LEU A 185 -18.85 -12.24 -8.11
N THR A 186 -19.42 -11.57 -9.12
CA THR A 186 -20.56 -12.10 -9.89
C THR A 186 -20.10 -13.17 -10.87
N GLU A 187 -18.93 -12.99 -11.48
CA GLU A 187 -18.31 -14.00 -12.35
C GLU A 187 -17.77 -15.20 -11.56
N ASN A 188 -17.14 -14.95 -10.41
CA ASN A 188 -16.61 -15.97 -9.53
C ASN A 188 -16.78 -15.58 -8.05
N TYR A 189 -17.76 -16.18 -7.38
CA TYR A 189 -18.04 -15.92 -5.96
C TYR A 189 -16.88 -16.27 -5.01
N SER A 190 -15.94 -17.11 -5.44
CA SER A 190 -14.75 -17.48 -4.68
C SER A 190 -13.50 -16.74 -5.13
N ALA A 191 -13.65 -15.68 -5.95
CA ALA A 191 -12.53 -14.86 -6.38
C ALA A 191 -11.76 -14.31 -5.18
N LYS A 192 -10.44 -14.46 -5.24
CA LYS A 192 -9.50 -13.96 -4.23
C LYS A 192 -9.14 -12.53 -4.58
N ILE A 193 -9.71 -11.58 -3.84
CA ILE A 193 -9.56 -10.15 -4.09
C ILE A 193 -8.91 -9.51 -2.87
N VAL A 194 -7.82 -8.78 -3.08
CA VAL A 194 -7.17 -7.97 -2.07
C VAL A 194 -7.18 -6.49 -2.49
N VAL A 195 -7.69 -5.64 -1.62
CA VAL A 195 -7.55 -4.18 -1.75
C VAL A 195 -6.55 -3.74 -0.71
N MET A 196 -5.44 -3.16 -1.13
CA MET A 196 -4.41 -2.69 -0.22
C MET A 196 -3.99 -1.27 -0.57
N GLY A 197 -3.58 -0.50 0.43
CA GLY A 197 -3.15 0.86 0.14
C GLY A 197 -3.20 1.81 1.30
N ASP A 198 -2.86 3.06 1.02
CA ASP A 198 -3.07 4.18 1.90
C ASP A 198 -4.46 4.77 1.60
N PHE A 199 -5.42 4.42 2.45
CA PHE A 199 -6.81 4.88 2.35
C PHE A 199 -6.98 6.33 2.83
N ASN A 200 -5.95 6.94 3.41
CA ASN A 200 -6.02 8.23 4.08
C ASN A 200 -7.16 8.32 5.11
N ASP A 201 -7.64 7.18 5.62
CA ASP A 201 -8.70 7.10 6.64
C ASP A 201 -8.55 5.84 7.49
N SER A 202 -9.20 5.81 8.65
CA SER A 202 -9.18 4.66 9.56
C SER A 202 -10.06 3.52 9.04
N PRO A 203 -9.78 2.26 9.42
CA PRO A 203 -10.59 1.11 9.02
C PRO A 203 -12.02 1.15 9.59
N THR A 204 -12.28 1.98 10.61
CA THR A 204 -13.61 2.21 11.20
C THR A 204 -14.36 3.41 10.63
N ASN A 205 -13.89 4.01 9.53
CA ASN A 205 -14.57 5.13 8.89
C ASN A 205 -15.84 4.64 8.17
N SER A 206 -16.97 5.34 8.36
CA SER A 206 -18.26 4.96 7.76
C SER A 206 -18.23 4.96 6.24
N ASP A 207 -17.62 5.95 5.58
CA ASP A 207 -17.52 5.98 4.12
C ASP A 207 -16.76 4.77 3.59
N LEU A 208 -15.71 4.33 4.28
CA LEU A 208 -14.96 3.13 3.88
C LEU A 208 -15.81 1.88 4.07
N ILE A 209 -16.49 1.76 5.22
CA ILE A 209 -17.33 0.60 5.55
C ILE A 209 -18.50 0.47 4.58
N ASP A 210 -19.21 1.57 4.35
CA ASP A 210 -20.44 1.62 3.56
C ASP A 210 -20.14 1.47 2.06
N GLU A 211 -19.07 2.11 1.55
CA GLU A 211 -18.79 2.08 0.12
C GLU A 211 -18.07 0.79 -0.33
N LEU A 212 -17.33 0.10 0.56
CA LEU A 212 -16.66 -1.16 0.24
C LEU A 212 -17.36 -2.40 0.80
N ASP A 213 -18.43 -2.23 1.58
CA ASP A 213 -19.14 -3.31 2.28
C ASP A 213 -18.19 -4.13 3.17
N THR A 214 -17.55 -3.48 4.14
CA THR A 214 -16.52 -4.15 4.97
C THR A 214 -17.05 -4.71 6.29
N ARG A 215 -16.45 -5.83 6.73
CA ARG A 215 -16.68 -6.46 8.04
C ARG A 215 -15.37 -6.67 8.78
N SER A 216 -15.39 -6.48 10.09
CA SER A 216 -14.19 -6.60 10.94
C SER A 216 -13.94 -8.01 11.47
N LYS A 217 -14.95 -8.89 11.40
CA LYS A 217 -14.86 -10.27 11.86
C LYS A 217 -15.08 -11.22 10.69
N GLN A 218 -14.31 -12.31 10.65
CA GLN A 218 -14.37 -13.26 9.55
C GLN A 218 -15.69 -14.02 9.52
N GLU A 219 -16.27 -14.31 10.69
CA GLU A 219 -17.54 -15.01 10.84
C GLU A 219 -18.77 -14.17 10.44
N GLU A 220 -18.62 -12.85 10.34
CA GLU A 220 -19.69 -11.91 9.96
C GLU A 220 -19.71 -11.63 8.45
N ILE A 221 -18.71 -12.09 7.70
CA ILE A 221 -18.58 -11.77 6.28
C ILE A 221 -19.54 -12.59 5.41
N SER A 222 -20.32 -11.90 4.60
CA SER A 222 -21.10 -12.50 3.52
C SER A 222 -20.32 -12.54 2.20
N ARG A 223 -20.83 -13.28 1.21
CA ARG A 223 -20.11 -13.59 -0.05
C ARG A 223 -19.61 -12.40 -0.85
N LYS A 224 -20.26 -11.23 -0.74
CA LYS A 224 -19.92 -10.02 -1.50
C LYS A 224 -19.15 -8.97 -0.70
N GLU A 225 -19.06 -9.16 0.61
CA GLU A 225 -18.40 -8.25 1.53
C GLU A 225 -16.89 -8.47 1.56
N LEU A 226 -16.17 -7.50 2.12
CA LEU A 226 -14.72 -7.59 2.33
C LEU A 226 -14.41 -7.66 3.82
N PHE A 227 -13.48 -8.53 4.20
CA PHE A 227 -12.91 -8.57 5.54
C PHE A 227 -11.83 -7.51 5.66
N ASN A 228 -11.93 -6.67 6.68
CA ASN A 228 -10.93 -5.68 7.03
C ASN A 228 -10.26 -6.05 8.37
N PRO A 229 -9.15 -6.83 8.35
CA PRO A 229 -8.42 -7.22 9.56
C PRO A 229 -7.82 -6.02 10.32
N MET A 230 -7.67 -4.87 9.66
CA MET A 230 -7.03 -3.69 10.25
C MET A 230 -7.84 -3.09 11.39
N VAL A 231 -9.17 -3.31 11.42
CA VAL A 231 -10.03 -2.85 12.53
C VAL A 231 -9.53 -3.40 13.87
N SER A 232 -9.10 -4.67 13.91
CA SER A 232 -8.59 -5.33 15.12
C SER A 232 -7.25 -4.76 15.60
N LEU A 233 -6.50 -4.09 14.73
CA LEU A 233 -5.19 -3.50 15.03
C LEU A 233 -5.30 -2.05 15.52
N GLN A 234 -6.50 -1.46 15.49
CA GLN A 234 -6.72 -0.06 15.85
C GLN A 234 -6.40 0.19 17.33
N SER A 235 -5.56 1.18 17.58
CA SER A 235 -5.09 1.52 18.92
C SER A 235 -4.78 3.01 19.05
N TYR A 236 -4.97 3.56 20.24
CA TYR A 236 -4.52 4.92 20.57
C TYR A 236 -3.01 5.04 20.75
N LYS A 237 -2.28 3.91 20.81
CA LYS A 237 -0.83 3.87 21.09
C LYS A 237 0.00 3.33 19.92
N ARG A 238 -0.65 2.85 18.86
CA ARG A 238 -0.01 2.20 17.72
C ARG A 238 -0.90 2.37 16.48
N GLY A 239 -0.27 2.65 15.36
CA GLY A 239 -0.93 2.79 14.06
C GLY A 239 0.10 2.65 12.95
N SER A 240 -0.31 2.90 11.72
CA SER A 240 0.58 2.93 10.56
C SER A 240 1.23 4.30 10.40
N MET A 241 0.60 5.38 10.86
CA MET A 241 1.15 6.74 10.75
C MET A 241 0.56 7.70 11.80
N ILE A 242 1.10 8.93 11.85
CA ILE A 242 0.59 10.00 12.73
C ILE A 242 -0.08 11.11 11.92
N PHE A 243 -1.37 11.35 12.19
CA PHE A 243 -2.12 12.48 11.64
C PHE A 243 -2.68 13.34 12.78
N LYS A 244 -2.48 14.65 12.74
CA LYS A 244 -2.96 15.60 13.76
C LYS A 244 -2.66 15.15 15.21
N LYS A 245 -1.44 14.63 15.44
CA LYS A 245 -0.94 14.12 16.74
C LYS A 245 -1.65 12.85 17.25
N GLN A 246 -2.39 12.14 16.39
CA GLN A 246 -3.06 10.89 16.71
C GLN A 246 -2.50 9.76 15.84
N TRP A 247 -2.42 8.56 16.43
CA TRP A 247 -2.15 7.34 15.68
C TRP A 247 -3.33 7.01 14.78
N MET A 248 -3.03 6.77 13.50
CA MET A 248 -4.01 6.39 12.50
C MET A 248 -3.60 5.07 11.83
N LEU A 249 -4.58 4.36 11.28
CA LEU A 249 -4.40 3.19 10.42
C LEU A 249 -4.86 3.50 9.01
N PHE A 250 -4.12 4.37 8.33
CA PHE A 250 -4.41 4.74 6.94
C PHE A 250 -4.03 3.65 5.96
N ASP A 251 -2.91 2.97 6.23
CA ASP A 251 -2.41 1.86 5.45
C ASP A 251 -3.21 0.60 5.84
N GLN A 252 -3.89 -0.02 4.87
CA GLN A 252 -4.82 -1.13 5.12
C GLN A 252 -4.71 -2.22 4.06
N GLN A 253 -5.13 -3.44 4.42
CA GLN A 253 -5.30 -4.59 3.51
C GLN A 253 -6.66 -5.24 3.79
N LEU A 254 -7.49 -5.35 2.78
CA LEU A 254 -8.85 -5.89 2.84
C LEU A 254 -8.95 -7.11 1.92
N PHE A 255 -9.73 -8.11 2.31
CA PHE A 255 -9.77 -9.42 1.64
C PHE A 255 -11.19 -9.85 1.34
N SER A 256 -11.44 -10.42 0.16
CA SER A 256 -12.70 -11.13 -0.10
C SER A 256 -12.78 -12.43 0.69
N GLN A 257 -13.99 -13.00 0.79
CA GLN A 257 -14.22 -14.29 1.42
C GLN A 257 -13.39 -15.44 0.81
N GLY A 258 -12.94 -15.32 -0.46
CA GLY A 258 -12.10 -16.33 -1.13
C GLY A 258 -10.77 -16.64 -0.43
N PHE A 259 -10.31 -15.79 0.50
CA PHE A 259 -9.12 -16.04 1.32
C PHE A 259 -9.43 -16.69 2.69
N LEU A 260 -10.70 -16.71 3.12
CA LEU A 260 -11.08 -16.98 4.51
C LEU A 260 -11.67 -18.37 4.74
N THR A 261 -11.72 -19.20 3.70
CA THR A 261 -12.25 -20.56 3.81
C THR A 261 -11.11 -21.54 4.09
N SER A 262 -11.36 -22.53 4.95
CA SER A 262 -10.38 -23.58 5.29
C SER A 262 -10.03 -24.51 4.11
N GLN A 263 -10.78 -24.41 3.02
CA GLN A 263 -10.53 -25.10 1.75
C GLN A 263 -9.77 -24.22 0.74
N SER A 264 -9.39 -22.99 1.12
CA SER A 264 -8.65 -22.11 0.24
C SER A 264 -7.21 -22.58 0.09
N ASN A 265 -6.77 -22.71 -1.17
CA ASN A 265 -5.36 -22.93 -1.51
C ASN A 265 -4.48 -21.68 -1.29
N LEU A 266 -5.09 -20.53 -0.96
CA LEU A 266 -4.42 -19.35 -0.40
C LEU A 266 -5.23 -18.86 0.79
N GLU A 267 -4.87 -19.32 1.97
CA GLU A 267 -5.59 -19.08 3.22
C GLU A 267 -5.00 -17.88 3.96
N TYR A 268 -5.85 -16.93 4.36
CA TYR A 268 -5.48 -15.84 5.25
C TYR A 268 -5.09 -16.36 6.64
N ILE A 269 -3.92 -15.97 7.14
CA ILE A 269 -3.48 -16.32 8.51
C ILE A 269 -3.56 -15.12 9.45
N LYS A 270 -2.90 -14.01 9.09
CA LYS A 270 -2.88 -12.80 9.91
C LYS A 270 -2.45 -11.57 9.12
N THR A 271 -2.88 -10.40 9.57
CA THR A 271 -2.34 -9.09 9.18
C THR A 271 -1.67 -8.40 10.37
N ALA A 272 -0.62 -7.64 10.11
CA ALA A 272 0.08 -6.86 11.13
C ALA A 272 0.68 -5.57 10.57
N ILE A 273 0.92 -4.62 11.47
CA ILE A 273 1.74 -3.44 11.22
C ILE A 273 3.20 -3.84 11.43
N PHE A 274 4.08 -3.53 10.48
CA PHE A 274 5.52 -3.72 10.61
C PHE A 274 6.17 -2.45 11.19
N ASP A 275 6.16 -2.31 12.51
CA ASP A 275 6.67 -1.15 13.24
C ASP A 275 7.97 -1.48 14.00
N ALA A 276 8.94 -2.09 13.32
CA ALA A 276 10.24 -2.45 13.89
C ALA A 276 11.00 -1.23 14.45
N ASN A 277 11.84 -1.44 15.48
CA ASN A 277 12.53 -0.34 16.18
C ASN A 277 13.39 0.54 15.26
N PHE A 278 13.99 -0.01 14.21
CA PHE A 278 14.80 0.77 13.26
C PHE A 278 13.96 1.71 12.38
N LEU A 279 12.63 1.52 12.31
CA LEU A 279 11.69 2.40 11.61
C LEU A 279 11.22 3.57 12.50
N LYS A 280 11.57 3.55 13.79
CA LYS A 280 11.10 4.52 14.79
C LYS A 280 12.19 5.55 15.09
N ASN A 281 11.79 6.78 15.39
CA ASN A 281 12.70 7.74 16.00
C ASN A 281 13.13 7.23 17.38
N SER A 282 14.43 7.32 17.68
CA SER A 282 15.03 6.77 18.90
C SER A 282 15.07 7.73 20.08
N GLY A 283 14.74 9.01 19.91
CA GLY A 283 14.91 10.00 20.97
C GLY A 283 14.02 11.23 20.87
N GLY A 284 13.96 11.98 21.97
CA GLY A 284 13.19 13.21 22.10
C GLY A 284 11.68 13.00 22.11
N LYS A 285 10.94 14.10 21.86
CA LYS A 285 9.46 14.10 21.87
C LYS A 285 8.83 13.25 20.76
N SER A 286 9.59 12.86 19.74
CA SER A 286 9.15 12.01 18.64
C SER A 286 9.51 10.53 18.82
N SER A 287 10.08 10.14 19.97
CA SER A 287 10.44 8.74 20.25
C SER A 287 9.27 7.79 19.97
N GLY A 288 9.52 6.71 19.24
CA GLY A 288 8.52 5.72 18.87
C GLY A 288 7.64 6.06 17.65
N LEU A 289 7.69 7.30 17.15
CA LEU A 289 7.00 7.70 15.91
C LEU A 289 7.77 7.25 14.67
N PRO A 290 7.12 7.08 13.50
CA PRO A 290 7.80 6.79 12.23
C PRO A 290 8.99 7.73 11.98
N PHE A 291 10.13 7.16 11.62
CA PHE A 291 11.33 7.92 11.31
C PHE A 291 11.22 8.44 9.87
N ARG A 292 10.80 9.70 9.75
CA ARG A 292 10.49 10.37 8.49
C ARG A 292 11.76 10.72 7.71
N THR A 293 11.65 10.72 6.39
CA THR A 293 12.71 11.16 5.47
C THR A 293 12.90 12.67 5.57
N PHE A 294 11.78 13.40 5.55
CA PHE A 294 11.77 14.86 5.65
C PHE A 294 10.79 15.35 6.73
N VAL A 295 11.14 16.44 7.42
CA VAL A 295 10.23 17.14 8.34
C VAL A 295 10.37 18.64 8.13
N GLY A 296 9.29 19.31 7.72
CA GLY A 296 9.30 20.76 7.45
C GLY A 296 10.36 21.17 6.43
N GLY A 297 10.63 20.29 5.46
CA GLY A 297 11.67 20.43 4.45
C GLY A 297 13.09 20.16 4.88
N LYS A 298 13.37 19.90 6.16
CA LYS A 298 14.68 19.42 6.58
C LYS A 298 14.80 17.91 6.34
N TYR A 299 15.95 17.47 5.82
CA TYR A 299 16.28 16.05 5.66
C TYR A 299 16.68 15.44 7.01
N PHE A 300 15.99 14.37 7.41
CA PHE A 300 16.29 13.55 8.59
C PHE A 300 16.83 12.17 8.21
N GLY A 301 16.63 11.78 6.94
CA GLY A 301 17.16 10.54 6.40
C GLY A 301 16.50 9.29 6.95
N GLY A 302 15.27 9.38 7.47
CA GLY A 302 14.49 8.22 7.88
C GLY A 302 14.01 7.34 6.71
N TYR A 303 13.06 6.46 7.03
CA TYR A 303 12.51 5.46 6.11
C TYR A 303 11.25 5.99 5.43
N SER A 304 10.23 6.33 6.21
CA SER A 304 8.94 6.85 5.75
C SER A 304 8.22 7.47 6.94
N ASP A 305 7.22 8.31 6.69
CA ASP A 305 6.26 8.74 7.70
C ASP A 305 5.12 7.74 7.94
N HIS A 306 5.16 6.60 7.24
CA HIS A 306 4.30 5.43 7.43
C HIS A 306 5.12 4.21 7.89
N PHE A 307 4.46 3.28 8.58
CA PHE A 307 4.90 1.91 8.76
C PHE A 307 4.22 1.01 7.73
N PRO A 308 4.93 0.02 7.17
CA PRO A 308 4.31 -0.98 6.31
C PRO A 308 3.23 -1.79 7.03
N VAL A 309 2.27 -2.30 6.27
CA VAL A 309 1.33 -3.33 6.72
C VAL A 309 1.51 -4.57 5.88
N TYR A 310 1.34 -5.75 6.47
CA TYR A 310 1.56 -7.01 5.77
C TYR A 310 0.63 -8.10 6.26
N THR A 311 0.37 -9.05 5.36
CA THR A 311 -0.44 -10.24 5.62
C THR A 311 0.36 -11.48 5.32
N ILE A 312 0.22 -12.47 6.19
CA ILE A 312 0.72 -13.82 6.00
C ILE A 312 -0.40 -14.66 5.40
N LEU A 313 -0.11 -15.32 4.28
CA LEU A 313 -0.97 -16.30 3.64
C LEU A 313 -0.32 -17.68 3.71
N LYS A 314 -1.15 -18.72 3.81
CA LYS A 314 -0.73 -20.12 3.71
C LYS A 314 -1.15 -20.71 2.37
N TYR A 315 -0.29 -21.53 1.79
CA TYR A 315 -0.48 -22.18 0.49
C TYR A 315 -0.02 -23.64 0.50
#